data_AF-A0A430QUW2-F1
#
_entry.id   AF-A0A430QUW2-F1
#
_cell.length_a   1.000
_cell.length_b   1.000
_cell.length_c   1.000
_cell.angle_alpha   90.00
_cell.angle_beta   90.00
_cell.angle_gamma   90.00
#
_symmetry.space_group_name_H-M   'P 1'
#
loop_
_entity.id
_entity.type
_entity.pdbx_description
1 polymer ?
#
loop_
_entity_poly.entity_id
_entity_poly.type
_entity_poly.pdbx_seq_one_letter_code
_entity_poly.pdbx_strand_id
1 'polypeptide(L)'
;NIHDLVHYQNILKVCAERVLHLPDVYHQIFIELIQLCGKSFLKIFSSDEMNYFNVAVDFINHFGYLLQLKNVEICTSVCYSLEQFYFKGSQLKDIPEGR
;
A
#
# COMPACT_ATOMS: atom_id res chain seq x y z
N ASN A 1 -4.04 10.83 4.85
CA ASN A 1 -4.22 11.95 3.90
C ASN A 1 -3.67 11.49 2.54
N ILE A 2 -4.23 11.92 1.41
CA ILE A 2 -3.68 11.61 0.08
C ILE A 2 -2.24 12.13 -0.07
N HIS A 3 -1.94 13.27 0.57
CA HIS A 3 -0.58 13.79 0.68
C HIS A 3 0.36 12.82 1.39
N ASP A 4 -0.08 12.15 2.45
CA ASP A 4 0.74 11.14 3.14
C ASP A 4 1.04 9.96 2.22
N LEU A 5 0.10 9.59 1.36
CA LEU A 5 0.23 8.47 0.44
C LEU A 5 1.28 8.75 -0.64
N VAL A 6 1.32 9.97 -1.17
CA VAL A 6 2.39 10.44 -2.07
C VAL A 6 3.75 10.44 -1.36
N HIS A 7 3.80 10.87 -0.09
CA HIS A 7 5.04 10.86 0.68
C HIS A 7 5.52 9.43 0.94
N TYR A 8 4.62 8.53 1.33
CA TYR A 8 4.94 7.12 1.54
C TYR A 8 5.40 6.45 0.25
N GLN A 9 4.79 6.78 -0.89
CA GLN A 9 5.23 6.25 -2.18
C GLN A 9 6.66 6.67 -2.53
N ASN A 10 7.05 7.92 -2.24
CA ASN A 10 8.41 8.39 -2.45
C ASN A 10 9.42 7.65 -1.56
N ILE A 11 9.08 7.45 -0.29
CA ILE A 11 9.93 6.69 0.64
C ILE A 11 10.01 5.21 0.18
N LEU A 12 8.89 4.64 -0.26
CA LEU A 12 8.80 3.26 -0.73
C LEU A 12 9.70 3.02 -1.94
N LYS A 13 9.72 3.94 -2.91
CA LYS A 13 10.64 3.91 -4.06
C LYS A 13 12.10 3.84 -3.62
N VAL A 14 12.50 4.70 -2.67
CA VAL A 14 13.88 4.71 -2.16
C VAL A 14 14.19 3.39 -1.43
N CYS A 15 13.30 2.94 -0.55
CA CYS A 15 13.51 1.70 0.20
C CYS A 15 13.56 0.45 -0.71
N ALA A 16 12.83 0.44 -1.83
CA ALA A 16 12.87 -0.65 -2.81
C ALA A 16 14.25 -0.82 -3.47
N GLU A 17 14.96 0.27 -3.71
CA GLU A 17 16.35 0.22 -4.17
C GLU A 17 17.30 -0.14 -3.03
N ARG A 18 17.10 0.44 -1.84
CA ARG A 18 18.01 0.23 -0.70
C ARG A 18 17.97 -1.20 -0.16
N VAL A 19 16.81 -1.87 -0.16
CA VAL A 19 16.70 -3.27 0.28
C VAL A 19 17.51 -4.23 -0.59
N LEU A 20 17.72 -3.90 -1.87
CA LEU A 20 18.57 -4.69 -2.77
C LEU A 20 20.06 -4.55 -2.45
N HIS A 21 20.49 -3.40 -1.91
CA HIS A 21 21.89 -3.11 -1.63
C HIS A 21 22.28 -3.35 -0.17
N LEU A 22 21.35 -3.15 0.76
CA LEU A 22 21.56 -3.21 2.21
C LEU A 22 20.38 -3.94 2.90
N PRO A 23 20.14 -5.23 2.57
CA PRO A 23 18.98 -5.97 3.06
C PRO A 23 18.92 -6.02 4.60
N ASP A 24 20.06 -6.19 5.27
CA ASP A 24 20.13 -6.31 6.74
C ASP A 24 19.58 -5.08 7.48
N VAL A 25 19.62 -3.91 6.86
CA VAL A 25 19.14 -2.64 7.44
C VAL A 25 17.74 -2.32 6.94
N TYR A 26 17.48 -2.50 5.64
CA TYR A 26 16.28 -1.97 5.00
C TYR A 26 15.15 -2.98 4.88
N HIS A 27 15.37 -4.28 5.04
CA HIS A 27 14.34 -5.29 4.80
C HIS A 27 13.13 -5.13 5.72
N GLN A 28 13.37 -5.06 7.04
CA GLN A 28 12.27 -4.88 8.01
C GLN A 28 11.58 -3.53 7.84
N ILE A 29 12.34 -2.46 7.66
CA ILE A 29 11.82 -1.10 7.40
C ILE A 29 10.91 -1.11 6.17
N PHE A 30 11.32 -1.82 5.13
CA PHE A 30 10.59 -1.88 3.88
C PHE A 30 9.27 -2.64 4.02
N ILE A 31 9.27 -3.77 4.74
CA ILE A 31 8.05 -4.51 5.07
C ILE A 31 7.07 -3.66 5.87
N GLU A 32 7.54 -2.98 6.91
CA GLU A 32 6.69 -2.10 7.73
C GLU A 32 6.10 -0.95 6.92
N LEU A 33 6.88 -0.38 6.00
CA LEU A 33 6.43 0.67 5.10
C LEU A 33 5.34 0.18 4.14
N ILE A 34 5.50 -1.02 3.55
CA ILE A 34 4.47 -1.65 2.69
C ILE A 34 3.15 -1.83 3.46
N GLN A 35 3.23 -2.27 4.72
CA GLN A 35 2.05 -2.43 5.58
C GLN A 35 1.41 -1.09 5.97
N LEU A 36 2.21 -0.06 6.22
CA LEU A 36 1.73 1.29 6.52
C LEU A 36 0.98 1.90 5.33
N CYS A 37 1.50 1.69 4.12
CA CYS A 37 0.83 2.12 2.91
C CYS A 37 -0.54 1.44 2.75
N GLY A 38 -0.64 0.13 2.97
CA GLY A 38 -1.91 -0.60 2.94
C GLY A 38 -2.95 -0.04 3.93
N LYS A 39 -2.53 0.42 5.11
CA LYS A 39 -3.41 1.09 6.09
C LYS A 39 -3.88 2.48 5.65
N SER A 40 -3.07 3.19 4.86
CA SER A 40 -3.33 4.58 4.46
C SER A 40 -4.47 4.72 3.45
N PHE A 41 -4.68 3.69 2.64
CA PHE A 41 -5.84 3.60 1.74
C PHE A 41 -7.18 3.51 2.47
N LEU A 42 -7.18 3.06 3.72
CA LEU A 42 -8.41 2.87 4.51
C LEU A 42 -9.06 4.18 4.94
N LYS A 43 -8.36 5.32 4.81
CA LYS A 43 -8.77 6.55 5.49
C LYS A 43 -9.53 7.57 4.64
N ILE A 44 -9.73 7.40 3.32
CA ILE A 44 -10.31 8.47 2.50
C ILE A 44 -11.19 7.93 1.35
N PHE A 45 -12.51 8.01 1.56
CA PHE A 45 -13.55 8.12 0.52
C PHE A 45 -14.02 9.58 0.36
N SER A 46 -13.22 10.57 0.78
CA SER A 46 -13.65 11.98 0.89
C SER A 46 -12.79 13.00 0.13
N SER A 47 -11.86 12.57 -0.73
CA SER A 47 -11.04 13.46 -1.56
C SER A 47 -11.42 13.39 -3.03
N ASP A 48 -11.19 14.48 -3.76
CA ASP A 48 -11.24 14.60 -5.22
C ASP A 48 -10.91 13.28 -5.94
N GLU A 49 -11.93 12.69 -6.56
CA GLU A 49 -11.93 11.33 -7.11
C GLU A 49 -10.82 11.14 -8.15
N MET A 50 -10.52 12.17 -8.95
CA MET A 50 -9.51 12.10 -10.00
C MET A 50 -8.09 12.06 -9.43
N ASN A 51 -7.81 12.86 -8.40
CA ASN A 51 -6.52 12.83 -7.71
C ASN A 51 -6.31 11.50 -6.98
N TYR A 52 -7.35 10.99 -6.31
CA TYR A 52 -7.29 9.69 -5.67
C TYR A 52 -7.01 8.57 -6.68
N PHE A 53 -7.71 8.56 -7.81
CA PHE A 53 -7.54 7.56 -8.86
C PHE A 53 -6.08 7.49 -9.35
N ASN A 54 -5.50 8.64 -9.70
CA ASN A 54 -4.13 8.70 -10.19
C ASN A 54 -3.12 8.17 -9.16
N VAL A 55 -3.25 8.60 -7.91
CA VAL A 55 -2.37 8.14 -6.82
C VAL A 55 -2.52 6.64 -6.56
N ALA A 56 -3.76 6.13 -6.59
CA ALA A 56 -4.03 4.70 -6.40
C ALA A 56 -3.43 3.85 -7.54
N VAL A 57 -3.58 4.28 -8.79
CA VAL A 57 -2.99 3.60 -9.96
C VAL A 57 -1.47 3.56 -9.86
N ASP A 58 -0.83 4.69 -9.59
CA ASP A 58 0.63 4.75 -9.45
C ASP A 58 1.14 3.88 -8.31
N PHE A 59 0.37 3.80 -7.23
CA PHE A 59 0.71 2.97 -6.09
C PHE A 59 0.58 1.46 -6.40
N ILE A 60 -0.51 1.04 -7.04
CA ILE A 60 -0.72 -0.35 -7.49
C ILE A 60 0.37 -0.77 -8.48
N ASN A 61 0.73 0.10 -9.43
CA ASN A 61 1.83 -0.14 -10.36
C ASN A 61 3.15 -0.37 -9.62
N HIS A 62 3.42 0.43 -8.58
CA HIS A 62 4.62 0.26 -7.76
C HIS A 62 4.62 -1.08 -7.03
N PHE A 63 3.49 -1.49 -6.45
CA PHE A 63 3.35 -2.81 -5.83
C PHE A 63 3.57 -3.96 -6.82
N GLY A 64 3.05 -3.83 -8.05
CA GLY A 64 3.31 -4.79 -9.12
C GLY A 64 4.82 -4.94 -9.42
N TYR A 65 5.56 -3.83 -9.38
CA TYR A 65 7.03 -3.87 -9.49
C TYR A 65 7.70 -4.59 -8.32
N LEU A 66 7.25 -4.37 -7.07
CA LEU A 66 7.82 -5.02 -5.89
C LEU A 66 7.66 -6.54 -5.90
N LEU A 67 6.59 -7.07 -6.50
CA LEU A 67 6.40 -8.51 -6.67
C LEU A 67 7.50 -9.16 -7.54
N GLN A 68 8.18 -8.37 -8.38
CA GLN A 68 9.28 -8.87 -9.21
C GLN A 68 10.57 -9.15 -8.41
N LEU A 69 10.66 -8.67 -7.16
CA LEU A 69 11.81 -8.89 -6.28
C LEU A 69 11.95 -10.35 -5.83
N LYS A 70 10.92 -11.19 -6.02
CA LYS A 70 10.89 -12.63 -5.68
C LYS A 70 11.26 -12.96 -4.23
N ASN A 71 11.27 -11.96 -3.35
CA ASN A 71 11.43 -12.14 -1.91
C ASN A 71 10.06 -12.48 -1.30
N VAL A 72 9.96 -13.63 -0.65
CA VAL A 72 8.68 -14.17 -0.15
C VAL A 72 7.99 -13.21 0.83
N GLU A 73 8.73 -12.61 1.75
CA GLU A 73 8.15 -11.75 2.79
C GLU A 73 7.67 -10.41 2.22
N ILE A 74 8.45 -9.83 1.30
CA ILE A 74 8.05 -8.62 0.56
C ILE A 74 6.80 -8.92 -0.27
N CYS A 75 6.80 -10.02 -1.04
CA CYS A 75 5.65 -10.39 -1.87
C CYS A 75 4.40 -10.65 -1.03
N THR A 76 4.54 -11.35 0.10
CA THR A 76 3.44 -11.60 1.04
C THR A 76 2.88 -10.30 1.60
N SER A 77 3.76 -9.37 2.00
CA SER A 77 3.35 -8.06 2.52
C SER A 77 2.63 -7.21 1.47
N VAL A 78 3.10 -7.24 0.23
CA VAL A 78 2.44 -6.56 -0.90
C VAL A 78 1.05 -7.15 -1.17
N CYS A 79 0.94 -8.48 -1.27
CA CYS A 79 -0.33 -9.17 -1.49
C CYS A 79 -1.34 -8.85 -0.39
N TYR A 80 -0.91 -8.90 0.88
CA TYR A 80 -1.77 -8.54 2.01
C TYR A 80 -2.24 -7.08 1.92
N SER A 81 -1.34 -6.13 1.63
CA SER A 81 -1.72 -4.72 1.47
C SER A 81 -2.68 -4.50 0.29
N LEU A 82 -2.55 -5.23 -0.83
CA LEU A 82 -3.51 -5.20 -1.93
C LEU A 82 -4.86 -5.79 -1.55
N GLU A 83 -4.89 -6.88 -0.79
CA GLU A 83 -6.12 -7.49 -0.29
C GLU A 83 -6.88 -6.50 0.61
N GLN A 84 -6.17 -5.81 1.51
CA GLN A 84 -6.75 -4.76 2.35
C GLN A 84 -7.25 -3.56 1.53
N PHE A 85 -6.61 -3.26 0.39
CA PHE A 85 -7.07 -2.21 -0.52
C PHE A 85 -8.37 -2.59 -1.24
N TYR A 86 -8.44 -3.80 -1.81
CA TYR A 86 -9.58 -4.24 -2.64
C TYR A 86 -10.79 -4.73 -1.84
N PHE A 87 -10.58 -5.48 -0.76
CA PHE A 87 -11.66 -6.23 -0.11
C PHE A 87 -12.25 -5.54 1.12
N LYS A 88 -11.60 -4.54 1.73
CA LYS A 88 -12.18 -3.92 2.94
C LYS A 88 -13.42 -3.06 2.68
N GLY A 89 -13.66 -2.66 1.43
CA GLY A 89 -14.92 -2.03 1.03
C GLY A 89 -16.15 -2.96 1.09
N SER A 90 -15.96 -4.29 1.13
CA SER A 90 -17.08 -5.23 1.26
C SER A 90 -17.58 -5.40 2.71
N GLN A 91 -16.76 -5.07 3.71
CA GLN A 91 -17.10 -5.22 5.13
C GLN A 91 -17.94 -4.05 5.70
N LEU A 92 -18.18 -3.00 4.92
CA LEU A 92 -19.05 -1.88 5.31
C LEU A 92 -20.54 -2.13 5.00
N LYS A 93 -20.90 -3.27 4.39
CA LYS A 93 -22.30 -3.64 4.06
C LYS A 93 -23.01 -4.50 5.11
N ASP A 94 -22.33 -4.89 6.19
CA ASP A 94 -22.90 -5.75 7.24
C ASP A 94 -23.35 -4.98 8.50
N ILE A 95 -23.72 -3.70 8.38
CA ILE A 95 -24.53 -3.05 9.41
C ILE A 95 -25.99 -3.30 9.02
N PRO A 96 -26.77 -4.11 9.76
CA PRO A 96 -28.20 -4.21 9.52
C PRO A 96 -28.77 -2.82 9.83
N GLU A 97 -29.39 -2.19 8.84
CA GLU A 97 -30.30 -1.07 9.09
C GLU A 97 -31.47 -1.63 9.90
N GLY A 98 -31.32 -1.55 11.23
CA GLY A 98 -32.35 -1.89 12.20
C GLY A 98 -33.52 -0.92 12.05
N ARG A 99 -34.68 -1.50 11.71
CA ARG A 99 -36.00 -0.88 11.59
C ARG A 99 -36.46 -0.19 12.88
#